data_AF-A0A6M0HY54-F1
#
_entry.id   AF-A0A6M0HY54-F1
#
_cell.length_a   1.000
_cell.length_b   1.000
_cell.length_c   1.000
_cell.angle_alpha   90.00
_cell.angle_beta   90.00
_cell.angle_gamma   90.00
#
_symmetry.space_group_name_H-M   'P 1'
#
loop_
_entity.id
_entity.type
_entity.pdbx_description
1 polymer ?
#
loop_
_entity_poly.entity_id
_entity_poly.type
_entity_poly.pdbx_seq_one_letter_code
_entity_poly.pdbx_strand_id
1 'polypeptide(L)'
;RSDLERLSREELIELVLRMQRPAKTSRTSSKPPATDRKERREQAKPGGAKPGHEGHSRVMSEDPDAVVEHRPDRCACCGCGLRGDLPAEVVSVSERIELPEVAPVVTQHQRLAVQCPTCRARVIAPVPEAAHGTPFGPRLHAVATYLKTFQALSYARLQAALSNLFGLTLSQGGLMNLLQRAQKRF
;
A
#
# COMPACT_ATOMS: atom_id res chain seq x y z
N ARG A 1 34.13 -26.84 39.52
CA ARG A 1 35.59 -27.07 39.59
C ARG A 1 35.90 -28.55 39.39
N SER A 2 35.22 -29.44 40.13
CA SER A 2 35.25 -30.91 39.94
C SER A 2 34.90 -31.39 38.53
N ASP A 3 34.02 -30.69 37.81
CA ASP A 3 33.58 -31.13 36.47
C ASP A 3 34.63 -30.91 35.39
N LEU A 4 35.55 -29.95 35.59
CA LEU A 4 36.67 -29.70 34.67
C LEU A 4 37.80 -30.72 34.86
N GLU A 5 37.94 -31.27 36.08
CA GLU A 5 38.95 -32.28 36.42
C GLU A 5 38.61 -33.67 35.84
N ARG A 6 37.37 -33.86 35.39
CA ARG A 6 36.88 -35.10 34.76
C ARG A 6 37.01 -35.11 33.24
N LEU A 7 37.36 -33.98 32.64
CA LEU A 7 37.52 -33.87 31.20
C LEU A 7 38.91 -34.34 30.79
N SER A 8 38.96 -35.10 29.70
CA SER A 8 40.22 -35.42 29.05
C SER A 8 40.90 -34.14 28.53
N ARG A 9 42.22 -34.23 28.27
CA ARG A 9 43.00 -33.12 27.72
C ARG A 9 42.43 -32.61 26.40
N GLU A 10 41.90 -33.51 25.56
CA GLU A 10 41.30 -33.18 24.26
C GLU A 10 40.00 -32.41 24.42
N GLU A 11 39.12 -32.84 25.32
CA GLU A 11 37.86 -32.15 25.63
C GLU A 11 38.10 -30.77 26.25
N LEU A 12 39.15 -30.62 27.07
CA LEU A 12 39.57 -29.32 27.60
C LEU A 12 40.05 -28.38 26.48
N ILE A 13 40.84 -28.90 25.53
CA ILE A 13 41.32 -28.12 24.38
C ILE A 13 40.13 -27.67 23.53
N GLU A 14 39.19 -28.58 23.22
CA GLU A 14 38.01 -28.26 22.43
C GLU A 14 37.12 -27.21 23.11
N LEU A 15 36.90 -27.36 24.43
CA LEU A 15 36.13 -26.41 25.21
C LEU A 15 36.75 -25.00 25.17
N VAL A 16 38.07 -24.91 25.35
CA VAL A 16 38.80 -23.63 25.28
C VAL A 16 38.72 -23.02 23.88
N LEU A 17 38.89 -23.81 22.83
CA LEU A 17 38.78 -23.33 21.44
C LEU A 17 37.37 -22.79 21.13
N ARG A 18 36.33 -23.44 21.66
CA ARG A 18 34.94 -22.98 21.53
C ARG A 18 34.70 -21.66 22.26
N MET A 19 35.30 -21.48 23.44
CA MET A 19 35.21 -20.22 24.19
C MET A 19 35.95 -19.06 23.51
N GLN A 20 37.03 -19.34 22.78
CA GLN A 20 37.77 -18.33 22.01
C GLN A 20 37.05 -17.89 20.73
N ARG A 21 36.06 -18.66 20.26
CA ARG A 21 35.25 -18.35 19.06
C ARG A 21 33.76 -18.44 19.39
N PRO A 22 33.23 -17.51 20.22
CA PRO A 22 31.82 -17.51 20.55
C PRO A 22 30.97 -17.32 19.29
N ALA A 23 29.76 -17.88 19.31
CA ALA A 23 28.82 -17.70 18.21
C ALA A 23 28.58 -16.20 17.94
N LYS A 24 28.63 -15.82 16.67
CA LYS A 24 28.38 -14.43 16.24
C LYS A 24 26.88 -14.13 16.31
N THR A 25 26.48 -13.36 17.31
CA THR A 25 25.12 -12.81 17.46
C THR A 25 25.17 -11.28 17.33
N SER A 26 24.04 -10.60 17.30
CA SER A 26 23.99 -9.13 17.35
C SER A 26 24.58 -8.52 18.62
N ARG A 27 24.69 -9.32 19.69
CA ARG A 27 25.29 -8.89 20.97
C ARG A 27 26.80 -9.06 21.02
N THR A 28 27.35 -9.95 20.19
CA THR A 28 28.78 -10.31 20.17
C THR A 28 29.46 -10.00 18.83
N SER A 29 28.74 -9.39 17.89
CA SER A 29 29.26 -9.00 16.57
C SER A 29 28.46 -7.83 16.00
N SER A 30 29.02 -7.15 15.00
CA SER A 30 28.37 -6.04 14.28
C SER A 30 27.19 -6.49 13.38
N LYS A 31 26.67 -7.69 13.57
CA LYS A 31 25.52 -8.21 12.82
C LYS A 31 24.23 -7.58 13.34
N PRO A 32 23.29 -7.21 12.46
CA PRO A 32 22.01 -6.64 12.90
C PRO A 32 21.16 -7.69 13.67
N PRO A 33 20.34 -7.28 14.65
CA PRO A 33 19.48 -8.17 15.45
C PRO A 33 18.55 -9.07 14.63
N ALA A 34 18.17 -8.62 13.43
CA ALA A 34 17.34 -9.41 12.51
C ALA A 34 18.02 -10.70 12.01
N THR A 35 19.34 -10.81 12.11
CA THR A 35 20.11 -12.01 11.72
C THR A 35 20.37 -12.98 12.87
N ASP A 36 19.91 -12.67 14.08
CA ASP A 36 19.93 -13.61 15.19
C ASP A 36 18.91 -14.72 14.97
N ARG A 37 19.30 -15.96 15.27
CA ARG A 37 18.38 -17.09 15.26
C ARG A 37 17.39 -16.90 16.40
N LYS A 38 16.14 -16.53 16.07
CA LYS A 38 15.06 -16.46 17.06
C LYS A 38 14.86 -17.84 17.67
N GLU A 39 14.92 -17.93 18.99
CA GLU A 39 14.67 -19.18 19.70
C GLU A 39 13.24 -19.67 19.41
N ARG A 40 13.13 -20.91 18.93
CA ARG A 40 11.83 -21.57 18.81
C ARG A 40 11.40 -21.94 20.22
N ARG A 41 10.35 -21.28 20.71
CA ARG A 41 9.74 -21.62 22.02
C ARG A 41 9.39 -23.11 22.02
N GLU A 42 9.86 -23.87 23.00
CA GLU A 42 9.66 -25.33 23.08
C GLU A 42 8.17 -25.73 23.07
N GLN A 43 7.31 -24.83 23.52
CA GLN A 43 5.84 -25.00 23.53
C GLN A 43 5.13 -24.21 22.42
N ALA A 44 5.80 -23.96 21.29
CA ALA A 44 5.15 -23.32 20.16
C ALA A 44 4.03 -24.25 19.62
N LYS A 45 2.77 -23.80 19.74
CA LYS A 45 1.63 -24.48 19.13
C LYS A 45 1.83 -24.55 17.60
N PRO A 46 1.36 -25.60 16.92
CA PRO A 46 1.32 -25.64 15.47
C PRO A 46 0.66 -24.35 14.95
N GLY A 47 1.32 -23.66 14.02
CA GLY A 47 0.73 -22.50 13.36
C GLY A 47 -0.38 -22.96 12.42
N GLY A 48 -1.53 -22.30 12.47
CA GLY A 48 -2.68 -22.59 11.61
C GLY A 48 -3.97 -22.76 12.40
N ALA A 49 -5.09 -22.75 11.67
CA ALA A 49 -6.39 -23.04 12.25
C ALA A 49 -6.44 -24.49 12.73
N LYS A 50 -7.01 -24.72 13.92
CA LYS A 50 -7.17 -26.10 14.43
C LYS A 50 -8.14 -26.88 13.53
N PRO A 51 -7.99 -28.22 13.43
CA PRO A 51 -9.00 -29.07 12.83
C PRO A 51 -10.40 -28.77 13.40
N GLY A 52 -11.38 -28.53 12.53
CA GLY A 52 -12.74 -28.14 12.92
C GLY A 52 -13.03 -26.63 12.98
N HIS A 53 -12.07 -25.76 12.66
CA HIS A 53 -12.37 -24.35 12.45
C HIS A 53 -13.23 -24.15 11.20
N GLU A 54 -14.40 -23.55 11.37
CA GLU A 54 -15.19 -23.04 10.25
C GLU A 54 -14.40 -21.97 9.50
N GLY A 55 -14.40 -22.09 8.17
CA GLY A 55 -13.81 -21.08 7.31
C GLY A 55 -14.65 -19.81 7.37
N HIS A 56 -14.03 -18.69 7.75
CA HIS A 56 -14.65 -17.39 7.58
C HIS A 56 -14.38 -16.91 6.15
N SER A 57 -15.41 -16.93 5.30
CA SER A 57 -15.38 -16.25 4.01
C SER A 57 -15.82 -14.80 4.16
N ARG A 58 -15.37 -13.96 3.23
CA ARG A 58 -15.89 -12.59 3.09
C ARG A 58 -17.41 -12.65 2.85
N VAL A 59 -18.14 -11.76 3.48
CA VAL A 59 -19.57 -11.56 3.20
C VAL A 59 -19.72 -10.92 1.82
N MET A 60 -20.59 -11.48 0.99
CA MET A 60 -20.88 -10.95 -0.35
C MET A 60 -21.67 -9.64 -0.26
N SER A 61 -21.53 -8.76 -1.25
CA SER A 61 -22.29 -7.51 -1.30
C SER A 61 -23.76 -7.80 -1.61
N GLU A 62 -24.67 -7.14 -0.88
CA GLU A 62 -26.10 -7.16 -1.21
C GLU A 62 -26.41 -6.27 -2.42
N ASP A 63 -25.58 -5.27 -2.67
CA ASP A 63 -25.72 -4.29 -3.75
C ASP A 63 -24.37 -4.16 -4.49
N PRO A 64 -24.06 -5.04 -5.47
CA PRO A 64 -22.84 -4.93 -6.26
C PRO A 64 -22.97 -3.82 -7.32
N ASP A 65 -21.90 -3.05 -7.54
CA ASP A 65 -21.88 -1.96 -8.53
C ASP A 65 -22.22 -2.43 -9.97
N ALA A 66 -21.92 -3.70 -10.28
CA ALA A 66 -22.28 -4.34 -11.55
C ALA A 66 -22.45 -5.86 -11.38
N VAL A 67 -23.38 -6.45 -12.13
CA VAL A 67 -23.57 -7.90 -12.24
C VAL A 67 -23.29 -8.32 -13.68
N VAL A 68 -22.38 -9.29 -13.85
CA VAL A 68 -22.05 -9.88 -15.16
C VAL A 68 -22.53 -11.33 -15.18
N GLU A 69 -23.50 -11.62 -16.02
CA GLU A 69 -23.97 -13.00 -16.24
C GLU A 69 -22.99 -13.76 -17.15
N HIS A 70 -22.50 -14.89 -16.68
CA HIS A 70 -21.68 -15.82 -17.47
C HIS A 70 -22.54 -16.99 -17.95
N ARG A 71 -22.97 -16.94 -19.21
CA ARG A 71 -23.76 -18.00 -19.86
C ARG A 71 -22.85 -18.92 -20.67
N PRO A 72 -23.07 -20.25 -20.65
CA PRO A 72 -22.32 -21.16 -21.51
C PRO A 72 -22.73 -20.94 -22.98
N ASP A 73 -21.75 -20.90 -23.87
CA ASP A 73 -21.96 -20.75 -25.33
C ASP A 73 -22.05 -22.10 -26.03
N ARG A 74 -21.59 -23.18 -25.40
CA ARG A 74 -21.57 -24.55 -25.94
C ARG A 74 -21.89 -25.60 -24.89
N CYS A 75 -22.56 -26.67 -25.33
CA CYS A 75 -22.76 -27.84 -24.50
C CYS A 75 -21.45 -28.62 -24.34
N ALA A 76 -21.02 -28.89 -23.11
CA ALA A 76 -19.82 -29.68 -22.83
C ALA A 76 -19.91 -31.15 -23.30
N CYS A 77 -21.13 -31.69 -23.48
CA CYS A 77 -21.33 -33.07 -23.90
C CYS A 77 -21.30 -33.26 -25.43
N CYS A 78 -22.04 -32.43 -26.18
CA CYS A 78 -22.19 -32.60 -27.64
C CYS A 78 -21.63 -31.44 -28.48
N GLY A 79 -21.15 -30.36 -27.85
CA GLY A 79 -20.55 -29.21 -28.54
C GLY A 79 -21.52 -28.30 -29.29
N CYS A 80 -22.83 -28.57 -29.24
CA CYS A 80 -23.84 -27.72 -29.87
C CYS A 80 -23.81 -26.31 -29.26
N GLY A 81 -24.11 -25.31 -30.10
CA GLY A 81 -24.19 -23.91 -29.66
C GLY A 81 -25.43 -23.67 -28.79
N LEU A 82 -25.23 -23.01 -27.65
CA LEU A 82 -26.28 -22.62 -26.73
C LEU A 82 -26.63 -21.14 -26.97
N ARG A 83 -27.90 -20.86 -27.22
CA ARG A 83 -28.37 -19.49 -27.45
C ARG A 83 -28.49 -18.75 -26.12
N GLY A 84 -28.18 -17.45 -26.12
CA GLY A 84 -28.17 -16.64 -24.91
C GLY A 84 -29.55 -16.44 -24.26
N ASP A 85 -30.65 -16.67 -25.00
CA ASP A 85 -32.04 -16.50 -24.56
C ASP A 85 -32.62 -17.74 -23.86
N LEU A 86 -31.84 -18.82 -23.72
CA LEU A 86 -32.26 -20.00 -22.96
C LEU A 86 -32.53 -19.64 -21.48
N PRO A 87 -33.50 -20.29 -20.82
CA PRO A 87 -33.68 -20.17 -19.38
C PRO A 87 -32.39 -20.56 -18.64
N ALA A 88 -32.03 -19.78 -17.63
CA ALA A 88 -30.84 -20.00 -16.83
C ALA A 88 -31.16 -19.86 -15.34
N GLU A 89 -30.40 -20.56 -14.50
CA GLU A 89 -30.42 -20.44 -13.05
C GLU A 89 -29.01 -20.07 -12.55
N VAL A 90 -28.94 -19.35 -11.43
CA VAL A 90 -27.67 -18.99 -10.81
C VAL A 90 -27.20 -20.15 -9.94
N VAL A 91 -26.11 -20.81 -10.35
CA VAL A 91 -25.52 -21.95 -9.62
C VAL A 91 -24.46 -21.53 -8.60
N SER A 92 -23.82 -20.38 -8.80
CA SER A 92 -22.85 -19.80 -7.87
C SER A 92 -22.66 -18.31 -8.13
N VAL A 93 -22.19 -17.58 -7.12
CA VAL A 93 -21.85 -16.16 -7.22
C VAL A 93 -20.42 -15.98 -6.74
N SER A 94 -19.64 -15.18 -7.47
CA SER A 94 -18.30 -14.77 -7.08
C SER A 94 -18.16 -13.28 -7.36
N GLU A 95 -17.45 -12.57 -6.49
CA GLU A 95 -17.26 -11.14 -6.59
C GLU A 95 -15.79 -10.80 -6.74
N ARG A 96 -15.51 -9.86 -7.64
CA ARG A 96 -14.23 -9.20 -7.75
C ARG A 96 -14.39 -7.76 -7.24
N ILE A 97 -13.69 -7.42 -6.17
CA ILE A 97 -13.56 -6.03 -5.71
C ILE A 97 -12.32 -5.44 -6.36
N GLU A 98 -12.49 -4.31 -7.04
CA GLU A 98 -11.40 -3.58 -7.69
C GLU A 98 -11.46 -2.11 -7.28
N LEU A 99 -10.29 -1.48 -7.13
CA LEU A 99 -10.23 -0.03 -6.94
C LEU A 99 -10.26 0.64 -8.31
N PRO A 100 -11.04 1.72 -8.51
CA PRO A 100 -10.94 2.48 -9.75
C PRO A 100 -9.54 3.08 -9.87
N GLU A 101 -9.10 3.34 -11.10
CA GLU A 101 -7.88 4.10 -11.33
C GLU A 101 -8.04 5.51 -10.73
N VAL A 102 -7.14 5.87 -9.80
CA VAL A 102 -7.17 7.16 -9.12
C VAL A 102 -6.03 8.05 -9.63
N ALA A 103 -6.35 9.02 -10.48
CA ALA A 103 -5.38 9.97 -11.04
C ALA A 103 -5.69 11.43 -10.64
N PRO A 104 -4.69 12.32 -10.55
CA PRO A 104 -4.91 13.73 -10.30
C PRO A 104 -5.61 14.38 -11.50
N VAL A 105 -6.68 15.12 -11.23
CA VAL A 105 -7.30 16.01 -12.21
C VAL A 105 -6.57 17.36 -12.17
N VAL A 106 -5.98 17.75 -13.30
CA VAL A 106 -5.22 19.00 -13.42
C VAL A 106 -6.03 20.00 -14.25
N THR A 107 -6.50 21.06 -13.60
CA THR A 107 -7.18 22.18 -14.28
C THR A 107 -6.20 23.31 -14.53
N GLN A 108 -5.96 23.65 -15.79
CA GLN A 108 -5.16 24.81 -16.16
C GLN A 108 -6.05 26.05 -16.29
N HIS A 109 -5.80 27.07 -15.46
CA HIS A 109 -6.50 28.35 -15.54
C HIS A 109 -5.72 29.32 -16.44
N GLN A 110 -6.27 29.66 -17.61
CA GLN A 110 -5.67 30.61 -18.53
C GLN A 110 -6.31 31.99 -18.38
N ARG A 111 -5.46 33.02 -18.27
CA ARG A 111 -5.89 34.41 -18.30
C ARG A 111 -5.70 34.94 -19.70
N LEU A 112 -6.79 35.34 -20.33
CA LEU A 112 -6.77 35.88 -21.68
C LEU A 112 -6.74 37.40 -21.63
N ALA A 113 -6.15 38.00 -22.66
CA ALA A 113 -6.28 39.43 -22.92
C ALA A 113 -6.88 39.60 -24.31
N VAL A 114 -7.85 40.50 -24.43
CA VAL A 114 -8.53 40.83 -25.69
C VAL A 114 -8.38 42.31 -25.98
N GLN A 115 -8.47 42.69 -27.25
CA GLN A 115 -8.55 44.10 -27.64
C GLN A 115 -10.02 44.51 -27.70
N CYS A 116 -10.35 45.63 -27.07
CA CYS A 116 -11.67 46.23 -27.18
C CYS A 116 -11.89 46.73 -28.63
N PRO A 117 -12.98 46.34 -29.32
CA PRO A 117 -13.20 46.74 -30.70
C PRO A 117 -13.46 48.25 -30.85
N THR A 118 -13.96 48.91 -29.80
CA THR A 118 -14.36 50.32 -29.84
C THR A 118 -13.19 51.26 -29.58
N CYS A 119 -12.46 51.06 -28.47
CA CYS A 119 -11.40 51.97 -28.04
C CYS A 119 -9.98 51.40 -28.21
N ARG A 120 -9.84 50.19 -28.78
CA ARG A 120 -8.57 49.46 -28.97
C ARG A 120 -7.79 49.14 -27.69
N ALA A 121 -8.33 49.43 -26.51
CA ALA A 121 -7.70 49.11 -25.24
C ALA A 121 -7.50 47.59 -25.08
N ARG A 122 -6.34 47.18 -24.55
CA ARG A 122 -6.06 45.79 -24.20
C ARG A 122 -6.65 45.48 -22.81
N VAL A 123 -7.71 44.69 -22.78
CA VAL A 123 -8.39 44.27 -21.55
C VAL A 123 -7.90 42.88 -21.16
N ILE A 124 -7.48 42.70 -19.91
CA ILE A 124 -6.95 41.43 -19.39
C ILE A 124 -7.96 40.87 -18.39
N ALA A 125 -8.25 39.57 -18.46
CA ALA A 125 -9.07 38.89 -17.47
C ALA A 125 -8.47 39.05 -16.06
N PRO A 126 -9.30 39.25 -15.01
CA PRO A 126 -8.81 39.31 -13.63
C PRO A 126 -8.10 38.01 -13.23
N VAL A 127 -7.32 38.06 -12.15
CA VAL A 127 -6.71 36.84 -11.60
C VAL A 127 -7.83 35.97 -11.03
N PRO A 128 -7.95 34.70 -11.43
CA PRO A 128 -8.98 33.82 -10.89
C PRO A 128 -8.67 33.44 -9.45
N GLU A 129 -9.70 33.26 -8.63
CA GLU A 129 -9.53 32.84 -7.23
C GLU A 129 -8.71 31.56 -7.10
N ALA A 130 -8.89 30.63 -8.04
CA ALA A 130 -8.14 29.36 -8.11
C ALA A 130 -6.62 29.53 -8.30
N ALA A 131 -6.14 30.70 -8.72
CA ALA A 131 -4.72 31.00 -8.81
C ALA A 131 -4.13 31.56 -7.49
N HIS A 132 -4.95 31.76 -6.45
CA HIS A 132 -4.49 32.23 -5.15
C HIS A 132 -4.08 31.05 -4.25
N GLY A 133 -2.93 31.17 -3.60
CA GLY A 133 -2.46 30.21 -2.60
C GLY A 133 -1.70 29.01 -3.18
N THR A 134 -2.26 27.82 -3.05
CA THR A 134 -1.59 26.55 -3.36
C THR A 134 -2.20 25.93 -4.62
N PRO A 135 -1.40 25.34 -5.54
CA PRO A 135 -1.93 24.65 -6.71
C PRO A 135 -2.60 23.31 -6.37
N PHE A 136 -2.50 22.86 -5.12
CA PHE A 136 -2.99 21.56 -4.68
C PHE A 136 -4.40 21.66 -4.10
N GLY A 137 -5.32 20.83 -4.60
CA GLY A 137 -6.69 20.79 -4.12
C GLY A 137 -6.84 20.23 -2.69
N PRO A 138 -8.02 20.38 -2.06
CA PRO A 138 -8.26 19.97 -0.68
C PRO A 138 -8.16 18.45 -0.48
N ARG A 139 -8.60 17.63 -1.45
CA ARG A 139 -8.49 16.16 -1.36
C ARG A 139 -7.03 15.70 -1.30
N LEU A 140 -6.17 16.32 -2.11
CA LEU A 140 -4.73 16.02 -2.08
C LEU A 140 -4.10 16.41 -0.75
N HIS A 141 -4.49 17.56 -0.17
CA HIS A 141 -4.06 17.94 1.17
C HIS A 141 -4.49 16.91 2.23
N ALA A 142 -5.73 16.44 2.18
CA ALA A 142 -6.26 15.45 3.12
C ALA A 142 -5.50 14.12 3.02
N VAL A 143 -5.30 13.59 1.81
CA VAL A 143 -4.55 12.34 1.58
C VAL A 143 -3.12 12.45 2.07
N ALA A 144 -2.41 13.53 1.69
CA ALA A 144 -1.03 13.72 2.11
C ALA A 144 -0.90 13.86 3.64
N THR A 145 -1.81 14.62 4.27
CA THR A 145 -1.85 14.78 5.73
C THR A 145 -2.15 13.46 6.42
N TYR A 146 -3.12 12.69 5.91
CA TYR A 146 -3.47 11.40 6.50
C TYR A 146 -2.29 10.42 6.46
N LEU A 147 -1.67 10.27 5.29
CA LEU A 147 -0.52 9.39 5.10
C LEU A 147 0.70 9.85 5.91
N LYS A 148 0.91 11.16 6.04
CA LYS A 148 2.01 11.69 6.85
C LYS A 148 1.79 11.45 8.34
N THR A 149 0.62 11.79 8.84
CA THR A 149 0.36 11.92 10.28
C THR A 149 -0.10 10.61 10.89
N PHE A 150 -1.04 9.91 10.25
CA PHE A 150 -1.64 8.69 10.80
C PHE A 150 -0.94 7.41 10.33
N GLN A 151 -0.37 7.42 9.13
CA GLN A 151 0.43 6.29 8.61
C GLN A 151 1.94 6.50 8.81
N ALA A 152 2.34 7.61 9.44
CA ALA A 152 3.71 7.95 9.82
C ALA A 152 4.73 7.83 8.68
N LEU A 153 4.34 8.15 7.43
CA LEU A 153 5.26 8.07 6.30
C LEU A 153 6.37 9.14 6.38
N SER A 154 7.61 8.73 6.10
CA SER A 154 8.69 9.70 5.83
C SER A 154 8.36 10.49 4.56
N TYR A 155 8.97 11.66 4.36
CA TYR A 155 8.73 12.45 3.15
C TYR A 155 9.07 11.69 1.86
N ALA A 156 10.15 10.90 1.88
CA ALA A 156 10.52 10.04 0.76
C ALA A 156 9.45 8.97 0.47
N ARG A 157 8.91 8.32 1.51
CA ARG A 157 7.85 7.31 1.36
C ARG A 157 6.52 7.93 0.94
N LEU A 158 6.21 9.13 1.41
CA LEU A 158 5.01 9.86 0.99
C LEU A 158 5.08 10.26 -0.48
N GLN A 159 6.22 10.79 -0.94
CA GLN A 159 6.45 11.08 -2.35
C GLN A 159 6.29 9.81 -3.21
N ALA A 160 6.92 8.70 -2.81
CA ALA A 160 6.81 7.43 -3.51
C ALA A 160 5.36 6.92 -3.53
N ALA A 161 4.63 7.02 -2.42
CA ALA A 161 3.23 6.63 -2.36
C ALA A 161 2.36 7.46 -3.32
N LEU A 162 2.54 8.78 -3.36
CA LEU A 162 1.78 9.63 -4.29
C LEU A 162 2.11 9.33 -5.75
N SER A 163 3.37 9.05 -6.06
CA SER A 163 3.80 8.69 -7.41
C SER A 163 3.27 7.31 -7.82
N ASN A 164 3.38 6.30 -6.95
CA ASN A 164 3.03 4.92 -7.28
C ASN A 164 1.52 4.67 -7.26
N LEU A 165 0.77 5.32 -6.38
CA LEU A 165 -0.67 5.10 -6.23
C LEU A 165 -1.51 6.04 -7.10
N PHE A 166 -1.01 7.26 -7.34
CA PHE A 166 -1.77 8.29 -8.04
C PHE A 166 -1.08 8.84 -9.29
N GLY A 167 0.13 8.38 -9.64
CA GLY A 167 0.90 8.97 -10.73
C GLY A 167 1.36 10.41 -10.46
N LEU A 168 1.29 10.88 -9.20
CA LEU A 168 1.55 12.27 -8.85
C LEU A 168 2.98 12.46 -8.33
N THR A 169 3.82 13.10 -9.14
CA THR A 169 5.21 13.42 -8.76
C THR A 169 5.31 14.78 -8.10
N LEU A 170 5.71 14.80 -6.83
CA LEU A 170 5.97 16.01 -6.05
C LEU A 170 7.32 15.94 -5.36
N SER A 171 8.02 17.07 -5.27
CA SER A 171 9.24 17.13 -4.46
C SER A 171 8.90 17.06 -2.97
N GLN A 172 9.85 16.60 -2.15
CA GLN A 172 9.71 16.61 -0.69
C GLN A 172 9.47 18.03 -0.15
N GLY A 173 10.12 19.05 -0.72
CA GLY A 173 9.87 20.45 -0.36
C GLY A 173 8.44 20.90 -0.71
N GLY A 174 7.89 20.44 -1.84
CA GLY A 174 6.49 20.65 -2.21
C GLY A 174 5.53 20.03 -1.19
N LEU A 175 5.82 18.81 -0.74
CA LEU A 175 5.06 18.11 0.32
C LEU A 175 5.13 18.82 1.66
N MET A 176 6.32 19.30 2.07
CA MET A 176 6.49 20.08 3.30
C MET A 176 5.62 21.34 3.27
N ASN A 177 5.68 22.10 2.19
CA ASN A 177 4.89 23.33 2.03
C ASN A 177 3.37 23.05 1.98
N LEU A 178 2.97 21.94 1.34
CA LEU A 178 1.58 21.48 1.32
C LEU A 178 1.08 21.20 2.75
N LEU A 179 1.86 20.45 3.55
CA LEU A 179 1.46 20.06 4.91
C LEU A 179 1.49 21.25 5.89
N GLN A 180 2.47 22.15 5.77
CA GLN A 180 2.50 23.38 6.58
C GLN A 180 1.27 24.27 6.35
N ARG A 181 0.74 24.30 5.11
CA ARG A 181 -0.50 25.04 4.82
C ARG A 181 -1.73 24.37 5.39
N ALA A 182 -1.77 23.03 5.39
CA ALA A 182 -2.86 22.28 6.03
C ALA A 182 -2.95 22.58 7.54
N GLN A 183 -1.80 22.67 8.23
CA GLN A 183 -1.71 23.02 9.66
C GLN A 183 -2.12 24.46 10.00
N LYS A 184 -2.22 25.36 9.01
CA LYS A 184 -2.68 26.74 9.25
C LYS A 184 -4.18 26.91 9.05
N ARG A 185 -4.84 25.92 8.44
CA ARG A 185 -6.24 25.97 8.03
C ARG A 185 -7.14 25.10 8.91
N PHE A 186 -6.52 24.30 9.78
CA PHE A 186 -7.09 23.49 10.87
C PHE A 186 -6.16 23.61 12.08
#